data_AF-A0AA35TXE5-F1
#
_entry.id   AF-A0AA35TXE5-F1
#
_cell.length_a   1.000
_cell.length_b   1.000
_cell.length_c   1.000
_cell.angle_alpha   90.00
_cell.angle_beta   90.00
_cell.angle_gamma   90.00
#
_symmetry.space_group_name_H-M   'P 1'
#
loop_
_entity.id
_entity.type
_entity.pdbx_description
1 polymer ?
#
loop_
_entity_poly.entity_id
_entity_poly.type
_entity_poly.pdbx_seq_one_letter_code
_entity_poly.pdbx_strand_id
1 'polypeptide(L)'
;MQHICSSFLLTSAALLLCLSTVDAEALSDVFSPHDITRIRDLLLSTEPYGELSTPYHVLRGLQALGTSSSENKDGFKRNACAYALSHIDTSSDLQSLFYISSIAAELGSSCLPDVIKKKSHIQSVVSDALETEQTMEKLYYSTSISTNLGLDVNSESVLASILTALDDDETIQNTALAFLTASQLPDFDLTAIYELVEDVVAQADETPTTLYYDSLETTSNVITGIFAMATKTGEAPAITSVSSFCAAVLITSWVNF
;
A
#
# COMPACT_ATOMS: atom_id res chain seq x y z
N MET A 1 26.08 20.19 47.12
CA MET A 1 25.73 20.45 45.70
C MET A 1 26.26 19.32 44.81
N GLN A 2 25.91 18.06 45.13
CA GLN A 2 26.47 16.87 44.46
C GLN A 2 25.56 15.63 44.57
N HIS A 3 24.25 15.81 44.79
CA HIS A 3 23.28 14.72 44.90
C HIS A 3 22.02 14.89 44.03
N ILE A 4 21.98 15.88 43.14
CA ILE A 4 20.80 16.14 42.28
C ILE A 4 21.04 15.67 40.82
N CYS A 5 22.28 15.37 40.42
CA CYS A 5 22.61 15.01 39.04
C CYS A 5 22.51 13.50 38.72
N SER A 6 22.24 12.63 39.70
CA SER A 6 22.20 11.17 39.47
C SER A 6 20.79 10.61 39.26
N SER A 7 19.75 11.36 39.63
CA SER A 7 18.36 10.87 39.58
C SER A 7 17.65 11.17 38.26
N PHE A 8 18.18 12.10 37.45
CA PHE A 8 17.64 12.43 36.13
C PHE A 8 18.22 11.55 34.99
N LEU A 9 19.39 10.95 35.20
CA LEU A 9 20.03 10.06 34.21
C LEU A 9 19.47 8.63 34.24
N LEU A 10 18.83 8.22 35.34
CA LEU A 10 18.23 6.89 35.50
C LEU A 10 16.78 6.81 34.99
N THR A 11 16.06 7.94 34.90
CA THR A 11 14.69 7.96 34.36
C THR A 11 14.64 8.03 32.84
N SER A 12 15.69 8.52 32.16
CA SER A 12 15.77 8.51 30.69
C SER A 12 16.24 7.18 30.10
N ALA A 13 16.87 6.29 30.87
CA ALA A 13 17.31 4.99 30.38
C ALA A 13 16.18 3.93 30.42
N ALA A 14 15.19 4.07 31.31
CA ALA A 14 14.10 3.11 31.44
C ALA A 14 12.98 3.30 30.40
N LEU A 15 12.82 4.50 29.84
CA LEU A 15 11.83 4.75 28.77
C LEU A 15 12.37 4.38 27.37
N LEU A 16 13.69 4.20 27.23
CA LEU A 16 14.37 3.81 25.99
C LEU A 16 14.54 2.28 25.83
N LEU A 17 14.06 1.48 26.79
CA LEU A 17 14.24 0.02 26.81
C LEU A 17 12.95 -0.80 26.57
N CYS A 18 11.79 -0.15 26.44
CA CYS A 18 10.53 -0.79 26.01
C CYS A 18 10.20 -0.61 24.52
N LEU A 19 11.10 -0.01 23.73
CA LEU A 19 11.02 0.00 22.25
C LEU A 19 11.76 -1.20 21.62
N SER A 20 12.08 -2.22 22.41
CA SER A 20 12.73 -3.43 21.91
C SER A 20 11.69 -4.38 21.31
N THR A 21 11.75 -4.45 19.98
CA THR A 21 11.39 -5.60 19.14
C THR A 21 9.91 -5.99 19.16
N VAL A 22 9.08 -5.19 18.48
CA VAL A 22 8.21 -5.83 17.48
C VAL A 22 9.16 -6.20 16.35
N ASP A 23 9.77 -7.39 16.46
CA ASP A 23 10.41 -7.98 15.28
C ASP A 23 9.26 -8.17 14.29
N ALA A 24 9.19 -7.30 13.28
CA ALA A 24 8.40 -7.61 12.11
C ALA A 24 8.99 -8.92 11.58
N GLU A 25 8.31 -10.03 11.86
CA GLU A 25 8.70 -11.34 11.35
C GLU A 25 8.86 -11.18 9.84
N ALA A 26 10.10 -11.37 9.37
CA ALA A 26 10.35 -11.35 7.95
C ALA A 26 9.63 -12.58 7.37
N LEU A 27 9.23 -12.54 6.09
CA LEU A 27 8.65 -13.72 5.44
C LEU A 27 9.54 -14.97 5.54
N SER A 28 10.84 -14.80 5.79
CA SER A 28 11.79 -15.88 6.09
C SER A 28 11.53 -16.63 7.41
N ASP A 29 10.75 -16.04 8.32
CA ASP A 29 10.37 -16.63 9.61
C ASP A 29 9.14 -17.53 9.45
N VAL A 30 8.31 -17.30 8.42
CA VAL A 30 7.13 -18.11 8.07
C VAL A 30 7.42 -19.11 6.95
N PHE A 31 8.19 -18.71 5.94
CA PHE A 31 8.51 -19.53 4.77
C PHE A 31 9.98 -19.94 4.75
N SER A 32 10.22 -21.20 4.39
CA SER A 32 11.57 -21.63 4.11
C SER A 32 12.14 -20.91 2.87
N PRO A 33 13.47 -20.79 2.72
CA PRO A 33 14.09 -20.25 1.51
C PRO A 33 13.65 -20.98 0.22
N HIS A 34 13.34 -22.28 0.34
CA HIS A 34 12.80 -23.08 -0.75
C HIS A 34 11.38 -22.61 -1.13
N ASP A 35 10.53 -22.31 -0.15
CA ASP A 35 9.18 -21.80 -0.41
C ASP A 35 9.21 -20.42 -1.05
N ILE A 36 10.06 -19.51 -0.57
CA ILE A 36 10.26 -18.19 -1.19
C ILE A 36 10.66 -18.32 -2.66
N THR A 37 11.58 -19.24 -2.96
CA THR A 37 12.02 -19.51 -4.35
C THR A 37 10.88 -20.06 -5.19
N ARG A 38 10.13 -21.03 -4.67
CA ARG A 38 8.98 -21.64 -5.36
C ARG A 38 7.88 -20.61 -5.65
N ILE A 39 7.56 -19.73 -4.70
CA ILE A 39 6.53 -18.69 -4.87
C ILE A 39 7.01 -17.67 -5.90
N ARG A 40 8.28 -17.23 -5.85
CA ARG A 40 8.87 -16.36 -6.87
C ARG A 40 8.74 -16.95 -8.27
N ASP A 41 9.11 -18.22 -8.45
CA ASP A 41 9.04 -18.90 -9.74
C ASP A 41 7.60 -19.03 -10.24
N LEU A 42 6.64 -19.29 -9.34
CA LEU A 42 5.21 -19.30 -9.65
C LEU A 42 4.73 -17.93 -10.14
N LEU A 43 5.06 -16.86 -9.42
CA LEU A 43 4.71 -15.49 -9.78
C LEU A 43 5.29 -15.09 -11.16
N LEU A 44 6.53 -15.48 -11.45
CA LEU A 44 7.17 -15.22 -12.74
C LEU A 44 6.65 -16.09 -13.89
N SER A 45 5.89 -17.15 -13.60
CA SER A 45 5.32 -18.06 -14.61
C SER A 45 3.99 -17.59 -15.19
N THR A 46 3.44 -16.47 -14.73
CA THR A 46 2.14 -15.93 -15.16
C THR A 46 2.18 -15.23 -16.53
N GLU A 47 3.34 -15.16 -17.18
CA GLU A 47 3.44 -14.65 -18.55
C GLU A 47 2.87 -15.65 -19.57
N PRO A 48 2.16 -15.20 -20.62
CA PRO A 48 1.81 -13.81 -20.94
C PRO A 48 0.60 -13.28 -20.13
N TYR A 49 0.58 -11.96 -19.89
CA TYR A 49 -0.47 -11.31 -19.10
C TYR A 49 -1.81 -11.22 -19.86
N GLY A 50 -2.90 -11.57 -19.18
CA GLY A 50 -4.27 -11.43 -19.70
C GLY A 50 -4.89 -10.06 -19.40
N GLU A 51 -4.45 -9.39 -18.33
CA GLU A 51 -4.99 -8.13 -17.83
C GLU A 51 -3.91 -7.31 -17.10
N LEU A 52 -4.15 -6.00 -16.90
CA LEU A 52 -3.20 -5.08 -16.27
C LEU A 52 -2.96 -5.36 -14.77
N SER A 53 -3.94 -5.93 -14.08
CA SER A 53 -3.83 -6.34 -12.67
C SER A 53 -2.78 -7.44 -12.49
N THR A 54 -2.62 -8.37 -13.44
CA THR A 54 -1.68 -9.50 -13.33
C THR A 54 -0.23 -9.04 -13.09
N PRO A 55 0.41 -8.25 -13.98
CA PRO A 55 1.78 -7.79 -13.76
C PRO A 55 1.90 -6.89 -12.52
N TYR A 56 0.85 -6.14 -12.16
CA TYR A 56 0.80 -5.36 -10.92
C TYR A 56 0.89 -6.27 -9.68
N HIS A 57 0.04 -7.28 -9.55
CA HIS A 57 0.05 -8.19 -8.40
C HIS A 57 1.32 -9.05 -8.35
N VAL A 58 1.88 -9.44 -9.51
CA VAL A 58 3.19 -10.11 -9.55
C VAL A 58 4.28 -9.21 -8.98
N LEU A 59 4.34 -7.95 -9.39
CA LEU A 59 5.31 -6.98 -8.85
C LEU A 59 5.16 -6.81 -7.33
N ARG A 60 3.92 -6.66 -6.84
CA ARG A 60 3.64 -6.55 -5.41
C ARG A 60 4.04 -7.81 -4.65
N GLY A 61 3.77 -9.00 -5.19
CA GLY A 61 4.19 -10.27 -4.62
C GLY A 61 5.71 -10.45 -4.58
N LEU A 62 6.43 -10.00 -5.62
CA LEU A 62 7.89 -10.03 -5.64
C LEU A 62 8.49 -9.05 -4.61
N GLN A 63 7.94 -7.85 -4.50
CA GLN A 63 8.32 -6.87 -3.49
C GLN A 63 8.07 -7.40 -2.07
N ALA A 64 6.91 -8.01 -1.85
CA ALA A 64 6.54 -8.72 -0.63
C ALA A 64 7.60 -9.76 -0.23
N LEU A 65 8.04 -10.61 -1.16
CA LEU A 65 9.08 -11.62 -0.93
C LEU A 65 10.49 -11.04 -0.64
N GLY A 66 10.63 -9.73 -0.54
CA GLY A 66 11.92 -9.06 -0.31
C GLY A 66 12.87 -9.17 -1.49
N THR A 67 12.38 -9.57 -2.66
CA THR A 67 13.20 -9.55 -3.87
C THR A 67 13.25 -8.13 -4.37
N SER A 68 14.45 -7.55 -4.40
CA SER A 68 14.59 -6.21 -4.94
C SER A 68 14.15 -6.24 -6.40
N SER A 69 13.46 -5.20 -6.86
CA SER A 69 13.13 -5.07 -8.29
C SER A 69 14.41 -5.30 -9.13
N SER A 70 15.59 -4.90 -8.67
CA SER A 70 16.88 -5.17 -9.32
C SER A 70 17.21 -6.66 -9.55
N GLU A 71 16.74 -7.58 -8.69
CA GLU A 71 16.98 -9.03 -8.74
C GLU A 71 15.98 -9.78 -9.63
N ASN A 72 14.87 -9.13 -9.97
CA ASN A 72 13.89 -9.69 -10.89
C ASN A 72 14.49 -9.82 -12.30
N LYS A 73 14.21 -10.93 -12.97
CA LYS A 73 14.71 -11.21 -14.33
C LYS A 73 14.40 -10.01 -15.23
N ASP A 74 15.42 -9.47 -15.90
CA ASP A 74 15.24 -8.32 -16.80
C ASP A 74 14.19 -8.55 -17.89
N GLY A 75 13.93 -9.81 -18.25
CA GLY A 75 12.82 -10.20 -19.13
C GLY A 75 11.46 -9.77 -18.59
N PHE A 76 11.16 -10.11 -17.34
CA PHE A 76 9.89 -9.79 -16.69
C PHE A 76 9.63 -8.28 -16.65
N LYS A 77 10.61 -7.49 -16.19
CA LYS A 77 10.49 -6.02 -16.11
C LYS A 77 10.14 -5.40 -17.47
N ARG A 78 10.86 -5.84 -18.52
CA ARG A 78 10.61 -5.36 -19.88
C ARG A 78 9.22 -5.74 -20.36
N ASN A 79 8.78 -6.97 -20.11
CA ASN A 79 7.47 -7.45 -20.53
C ASN A 79 6.34 -6.72 -19.79
N ALA A 80 6.44 -6.56 -18.47
CA ALA A 80 5.47 -5.83 -17.67
C ALA A 80 5.37 -4.36 -18.10
N CYS A 81 6.51 -3.69 -18.32
CA CYS A 81 6.50 -2.31 -18.82
C CYS A 81 5.91 -2.20 -20.24
N ALA A 82 6.31 -3.09 -21.15
CA ALA A 82 5.79 -3.10 -22.51
C ALA A 82 4.27 -3.30 -22.53
N TYR A 83 3.76 -4.17 -21.66
CA TYR A 83 2.33 -4.40 -21.49
C TYR A 83 1.60 -3.17 -20.94
N ALA A 84 2.15 -2.48 -19.92
CA ALA A 84 1.58 -1.24 -19.43
C ALA A 84 1.54 -0.15 -20.52
N LEU A 85 2.64 0.02 -21.26
CA LEU A 85 2.75 1.00 -22.35
C LEU A 85 1.82 0.68 -23.53
N SER A 86 1.50 -0.59 -23.81
CA SER A 86 0.59 -0.94 -24.90
C SER A 86 -0.88 -0.62 -24.59
N HIS A 87 -1.23 -0.38 -23.32
CA HIS A 87 -2.60 -0.09 -22.89
C HIS A 87 -2.83 1.38 -22.55
N ILE A 88 -1.77 2.17 -22.34
CA ILE A 88 -1.88 3.55 -21.84
C ILE A 88 -2.74 4.48 -22.71
N ASP A 89 -2.67 4.32 -24.03
CA ASP A 89 -3.41 5.17 -24.97
C ASP A 89 -4.87 4.69 -25.16
N THR A 90 -5.20 3.46 -24.76
CA THR A 90 -6.54 2.88 -24.89
C THR A 90 -7.32 2.86 -23.58
N SER A 91 -6.64 3.02 -22.44
CA SER A 91 -7.26 3.13 -21.12
C SER A 91 -7.99 4.47 -20.96
N SER A 92 -9.25 4.39 -20.55
CA SER A 92 -10.13 5.55 -20.26
C SER A 92 -10.73 5.52 -18.85
N ASP A 93 -10.32 4.55 -18.01
CA ASP A 93 -10.80 4.37 -16.65
C ASP A 93 -9.66 4.48 -15.63
N LEU A 94 -10.00 4.86 -14.41
CA LEU A 94 -9.02 5.06 -13.32
C LEU A 94 -8.30 3.77 -12.92
N GLN A 95 -8.98 2.62 -12.95
CA GLN A 95 -8.41 1.36 -12.48
C GLN A 95 -7.27 0.89 -13.39
N SER A 96 -7.47 0.92 -14.71
CA SER A 96 -6.44 0.61 -15.69
C SER A 96 -5.23 1.55 -15.54
N LEU A 97 -5.48 2.86 -15.38
CA LEU A 97 -4.42 3.85 -15.20
C LEU A 97 -3.70 3.70 -13.84
N PHE A 98 -4.41 3.27 -12.81
CA PHE A 98 -3.83 2.92 -11.52
C PHE A 98 -2.83 1.76 -11.67
N TYR A 99 -3.20 0.67 -12.36
CA TYR A 99 -2.27 -0.43 -12.60
C TYR A 99 -1.06 0.02 -13.43
N ILE A 100 -1.28 0.76 -14.52
CA ILE A 100 -0.20 1.27 -15.38
C ILE A 100 0.78 2.14 -14.59
N SER A 101 0.27 3.13 -13.85
CA SER A 101 1.11 4.03 -13.05
C SER A 101 1.85 3.31 -11.93
N SER A 102 1.21 2.34 -11.27
CA SER A 102 1.82 1.56 -10.19
C SER A 102 2.91 0.62 -10.69
N ILE A 103 2.69 -0.07 -11.82
CA ILE A 103 3.71 -0.87 -12.50
C ILE A 103 4.91 0.02 -12.83
N ALA A 104 4.66 1.20 -13.39
CA ALA A 104 5.71 2.12 -13.79
C ALA A 104 6.54 2.63 -12.60
N ALA A 105 5.87 2.99 -11.50
CA ALA A 105 6.52 3.44 -10.27
C ALA A 105 7.40 2.35 -9.65
N GLU A 106 6.90 1.11 -9.54
CA GLU A 106 7.64 -0.02 -8.98
C GLU A 106 8.86 -0.42 -9.85
N LEU A 107 8.71 -0.35 -11.18
CA LEU A 107 9.80 -0.60 -12.13
C LEU A 107 10.79 0.59 -12.24
N GLY A 108 10.44 1.74 -11.68
CA GLY A 108 11.28 2.94 -11.61
C GLY A 108 11.86 3.33 -12.97
N SER A 109 13.18 3.57 -13.00
CA SER A 109 13.89 4.05 -14.20
C SER A 109 13.73 3.18 -15.46
N SER A 110 13.31 1.92 -15.33
CA SER A 110 13.10 1.01 -16.46
C SER A 110 11.75 1.19 -17.17
N CYS A 111 10.81 1.93 -16.58
CA CYS A 111 9.47 2.12 -17.16
C CYS A 111 8.88 3.52 -16.95
N LEU A 112 9.06 4.09 -15.76
CA LEU A 112 8.46 5.36 -15.34
C LEU A 112 8.68 6.51 -16.34
N PRO A 113 9.88 6.70 -16.94
CA PRO A 113 10.09 7.79 -17.90
C PRO A 113 9.18 7.71 -19.14
N ASP A 114 8.83 6.52 -19.61
CA ASP A 114 7.98 6.34 -20.79
C ASP A 114 6.51 6.57 -20.48
N VAL A 115 6.05 6.17 -19.29
CA VAL A 115 4.70 6.46 -18.81
C VAL A 115 4.52 7.96 -18.52
N ILE A 116 5.52 8.63 -17.94
CA ILE A 116 5.48 10.09 -17.69
C ILE A 116 5.30 10.89 -19.00
N LYS A 117 5.80 10.41 -20.15
CA LYS A 117 5.56 11.06 -21.45
C LYS A 117 4.08 11.14 -21.83
N LYS A 118 3.23 10.30 -21.22
CA LYS A 118 1.77 10.25 -21.43
C LYS A 118 0.98 10.92 -20.31
N LYS A 119 1.66 11.63 -19.39
CA LYS A 119 1.06 12.32 -18.22
C LYS A 119 -0.15 13.18 -18.56
N SER A 120 -0.17 13.87 -19.70
CA SER A 120 -1.32 14.73 -20.08
C SER A 120 -2.61 13.94 -20.34
N HIS A 121 -2.52 12.77 -20.97
CA HIS A 121 -3.68 11.88 -21.16
C HIS A 121 -4.21 11.39 -19.82
N ILE A 122 -3.29 10.91 -18.97
CA ILE A 122 -3.61 10.41 -17.64
C ILE A 122 -4.26 11.49 -16.78
N GLN A 123 -3.72 12.71 -16.80
CA GLN A 123 -4.25 13.86 -16.06
C GLN A 123 -5.67 14.22 -16.50
N SER A 124 -5.98 14.13 -17.81
CA SER A 124 -7.34 14.35 -18.31
C SER A 124 -8.30 13.34 -17.69
N VAL A 125 -7.99 12.04 -17.76
CA VAL A 125 -8.87 10.98 -17.23
C VAL A 125 -9.06 11.12 -15.71
N VAL A 126 -8.00 11.47 -14.96
CA VAL A 126 -8.10 11.72 -13.52
C VAL A 126 -8.98 12.93 -13.23
N SER A 127 -8.83 14.01 -13.99
CA SER A 127 -9.61 15.24 -13.77
C SER A 127 -11.09 15.00 -14.06
N ASP A 128 -11.41 14.38 -15.19
CA ASP A 128 -12.78 14.05 -15.59
C ASP A 128 -13.47 13.16 -14.56
N ALA A 129 -12.75 12.20 -13.96
CA ALA A 129 -13.30 11.31 -12.96
C ALA A 129 -13.67 12.03 -11.64
N LEU A 130 -12.93 13.09 -11.28
CA LEU A 130 -13.12 13.87 -10.05
C LEU A 130 -14.17 14.98 -10.18
N GLU A 131 -14.68 15.26 -11.39
CA GLU A 131 -15.81 16.20 -11.60
C GLU A 131 -17.17 15.62 -11.16
N THR A 132 -17.24 14.29 -11.03
CA THR A 132 -18.43 13.57 -10.58
C THR A 132 -18.34 13.22 -9.10
N GLU A 133 -19.41 12.64 -8.53
CA GLU A 133 -19.40 12.10 -7.17
C GLU A 133 -18.14 11.24 -6.91
N GLN A 134 -17.44 11.58 -5.84
CA GLN A 134 -16.12 11.05 -5.49
C GLN A 134 -16.29 9.90 -4.49
N THR A 135 -16.24 8.66 -4.99
CA THR A 135 -16.20 7.48 -4.12
C THR A 135 -14.79 7.27 -3.57
N MET A 136 -14.66 6.53 -2.46
CA MET A 136 -13.35 6.19 -1.88
C MET A 136 -12.42 5.47 -2.87
N GLU A 137 -12.97 4.62 -3.73
CA GLU A 137 -12.19 3.96 -4.80
C GLU A 137 -11.63 4.96 -5.82
N LYS A 138 -12.43 5.93 -6.27
CA LYS A 138 -11.95 6.99 -7.19
C LYS A 138 -10.87 7.84 -6.53
N LEU A 139 -11.03 8.18 -5.25
CA LEU A 139 -10.04 8.93 -4.48
C LEU A 139 -8.74 8.16 -4.34
N TYR A 140 -8.81 6.87 -4.03
CA TYR A 140 -7.64 6.00 -3.94
C TYR A 140 -6.90 5.91 -5.26
N TYR A 141 -7.58 5.59 -6.36
CA TYR A 141 -6.92 5.48 -7.67
C TYR A 141 -6.35 6.80 -8.15
N SER A 142 -7.10 7.91 -8.07
CA SER A 142 -6.64 9.23 -8.52
C SER A 142 -5.42 9.72 -7.74
N THR A 143 -5.42 9.56 -6.41
CA THR A 143 -4.30 9.93 -5.55
C THR A 143 -3.09 9.04 -5.82
N SER A 144 -3.30 7.73 -6.00
CA SER A 144 -2.22 6.79 -6.32
C SER A 144 -1.58 7.06 -7.68
N ILE A 145 -2.39 7.30 -8.71
CA ILE A 145 -1.90 7.71 -10.03
C ILE A 145 -1.07 8.99 -9.93
N SER A 146 -1.59 9.98 -9.19
CA SER A 146 -0.93 11.26 -9.02
C SER A 146 0.41 11.12 -8.30
N THR A 147 0.45 10.39 -7.20
CA THR A 147 1.66 10.12 -6.41
C THR A 147 2.70 9.34 -7.23
N ASN A 148 2.28 8.26 -7.91
CA ASN A 148 3.16 7.41 -8.73
C ASN A 148 3.86 8.18 -9.85
N LEU A 149 3.19 9.19 -10.42
CA LEU A 149 3.70 9.99 -11.54
C LEU A 149 4.34 11.32 -11.11
N GLY A 150 4.43 11.59 -9.81
CA GLY A 150 4.92 12.86 -9.28
C GLY A 150 4.07 14.05 -9.75
N LEU A 151 2.75 13.89 -9.75
CA LEU A 151 1.78 14.98 -9.94
C LEU A 151 1.55 15.69 -8.60
N ASP A 152 1.18 16.96 -8.68
CA ASP A 152 0.79 17.70 -7.48
C ASP A 152 -0.52 17.12 -6.91
N VAL A 153 -0.51 16.81 -5.62
CA VAL A 153 -1.68 16.36 -4.86
C VAL A 153 -2.04 17.45 -3.86
N ASN A 154 -3.28 17.92 -3.91
CA ASN A 154 -3.80 18.85 -2.92
C ASN A 154 -4.28 18.07 -1.68
N SER A 155 -3.40 17.92 -0.68
CA SER A 155 -3.68 17.15 0.54
C SER A 155 -4.95 17.59 1.26
N GLU A 156 -5.21 18.90 1.36
CA GLU A 156 -6.39 19.43 2.04
C GLU A 156 -7.68 19.04 1.31
N SER A 157 -7.71 19.20 -0.01
CA SER A 157 -8.87 18.82 -0.82
C SER A 157 -9.10 17.32 -0.78
N VAL A 158 -8.05 16.51 -0.86
CA VAL A 158 -8.20 15.05 -0.83
C VAL A 158 -8.70 14.59 0.54
N LEU A 159 -8.17 15.13 1.64
CA LEU A 159 -8.65 14.77 2.98
C LEU A 159 -10.12 15.15 3.17
N ALA A 160 -10.52 16.35 2.73
CA ALA A 160 -11.92 16.75 2.80
C ALA A 160 -12.83 15.77 2.03
N SER A 161 -12.44 15.37 0.82
CA SER A 161 -13.17 14.36 0.04
C SER A 161 -13.20 12.99 0.69
N ILE A 162 -12.11 12.56 1.33
CA ILE A 162 -12.07 11.29 2.10
C ILE A 162 -13.13 11.32 3.20
N LEU A 163 -13.16 12.40 4.00
CA LEU A 163 -14.11 12.52 5.11
C LEU A 163 -15.56 12.55 4.63
N THR A 164 -15.84 13.25 3.52
CA THR A 164 -17.17 13.22 2.89
C THR A 164 -17.55 11.82 2.41
N ALA A 165 -16.65 11.13 1.71
CA ALA A 165 -16.94 9.80 1.19
C ALA A 165 -17.12 8.75 2.29
N LEU A 166 -16.46 8.90 3.45
CA LEU A 166 -16.68 8.05 4.62
C LEU A 166 -18.01 8.35 5.33
N ASP A 167 -18.44 9.62 5.40
CA ASP A 167 -19.77 9.98 5.94
C ASP A 167 -20.90 9.39 5.10
N ASP A 168 -20.69 9.28 3.78
CA ASP A 168 -21.65 8.66 2.85
C ASP A 168 -21.66 7.12 2.92
N ASP A 169 -20.51 6.46 3.07
CA ASP A 169 -20.37 5.00 3.06
C ASP A 169 -19.20 4.48 3.94
N GLU A 170 -19.45 4.38 5.24
CA GLU A 170 -18.47 3.94 6.24
C GLU A 170 -18.36 2.40 6.33
N THR A 171 -17.84 1.77 5.28
CA THR A 171 -17.49 0.34 5.30
C THR A 171 -16.01 0.14 5.64
N ILE A 172 -15.66 -1.03 6.21
CA ILE A 172 -14.25 -1.39 6.50
C ILE A 172 -13.38 -1.27 5.25
N GLN A 173 -13.89 -1.67 4.08
CA GLN A 173 -13.17 -1.52 2.82
C GLN A 173 -12.89 -0.05 2.48
N ASN A 174 -13.89 0.83 2.60
CA ASN A 174 -13.72 2.25 2.33
C ASN A 174 -12.78 2.92 3.34
N THR A 175 -12.85 2.54 4.61
CA THR A 175 -11.91 3.02 5.64
C THR A 175 -10.48 2.54 5.37
N ALA A 176 -10.31 1.29 4.90
CA ALA A 176 -9.01 0.78 4.47
C ALA A 176 -8.45 1.56 3.27
N LEU A 177 -9.29 1.86 2.28
CA LEU A 177 -8.91 2.72 1.15
C LEU A 177 -8.58 4.15 1.61
N ALA A 178 -9.25 4.66 2.66
CA ALA A 178 -8.94 5.95 3.25
C ALA A 178 -7.55 5.97 3.88
N PHE A 179 -7.17 4.93 4.61
CA PHE A 179 -5.81 4.78 5.15
C PHE A 179 -4.76 4.75 4.03
N LEU A 180 -5.00 3.94 3.00
CA LEU A 180 -4.11 3.84 1.85
C LEU A 180 -3.99 5.16 1.10
N THR A 181 -5.08 5.91 0.95
CA THR A 181 -5.09 7.22 0.27
C THR A 181 -4.39 8.29 1.11
N ALA A 182 -4.76 8.41 2.39
CA ALA A 182 -4.22 9.40 3.32
C ALA A 182 -2.70 9.24 3.52
N SER A 183 -2.21 7.99 3.59
CA SER A 183 -0.78 7.71 3.76
C SER A 183 0.11 8.26 2.63
N GLN A 184 -0.47 8.54 1.45
CA GLN A 184 0.24 9.07 0.29
C GLN A 184 0.32 10.60 0.29
N LEU A 185 -0.47 11.29 1.11
CA LEU A 185 -0.54 12.75 1.09
C LEU A 185 0.76 13.37 1.59
N PRO A 186 1.35 14.35 0.90
CA PRO A 186 2.53 15.07 1.40
C PRO A 186 2.17 15.85 2.68
N ASP A 187 3.03 15.72 3.70
CA ASP A 187 3.00 16.34 5.04
C ASP A 187 1.70 17.05 5.43
N PHE A 188 0.74 16.28 5.92
CA PHE A 188 -0.58 16.74 6.33
C PHE A 188 -0.97 16.15 7.69
N ASP A 189 -1.87 16.82 8.42
CA ASP A 189 -2.42 16.27 9.67
C ASP A 189 -3.43 15.16 9.36
N LEU A 190 -3.07 13.93 9.72
CA LEU A 190 -3.87 12.74 9.47
C LEU A 190 -4.54 12.20 10.73
N THR A 191 -4.56 12.96 11.83
CA THR A 191 -5.07 12.51 13.13
C THR A 191 -6.47 11.93 13.03
N ALA A 192 -7.41 12.63 12.38
CA ALA A 192 -8.79 12.17 12.23
C ALA A 192 -8.93 10.83 11.48
N ILE A 193 -8.01 10.53 10.54
CA ILE A 193 -8.00 9.26 9.82
C ILE A 193 -7.32 8.17 10.66
N TYR A 194 -6.25 8.52 11.37
CA TYR A 194 -5.52 7.57 12.21
C TYR A 194 -6.36 7.08 13.41
N GLU A 195 -7.22 7.94 13.98
CA GLU A 195 -8.12 7.56 15.08
C GLU A 195 -9.07 6.40 14.69
N LEU A 196 -9.46 6.29 13.41
CA LEU A 196 -10.31 5.21 12.91
C LEU A 196 -9.61 3.83 12.91
N VAL A 197 -8.28 3.78 13.09
CA VAL A 197 -7.54 2.51 13.15
C VAL A 197 -8.01 1.65 14.32
N GLU A 198 -8.28 2.25 15.49
CA GLU A 198 -8.76 1.52 16.66
C GLU A 198 -10.12 0.87 16.37
N ASP A 199 -11.03 1.61 15.73
CA ASP A 199 -12.37 1.14 15.37
C ASP A 199 -12.33 0.00 14.34
N VAL A 200 -11.44 0.11 13.34
CA VAL A 200 -11.28 -0.94 12.32
C VAL A 200 -10.69 -2.21 12.93
N VAL A 201 -9.68 -2.10 13.80
CA VAL A 201 -9.09 -3.26 14.48
C VAL A 201 -10.10 -3.94 15.40
N ALA A 202 -10.91 -3.18 16.14
CA ALA A 202 -11.94 -3.71 17.03
C ALA A 202 -13.07 -4.45 16.30
N GLN A 203 -13.30 -4.13 15.02
CA GLN A 203 -14.32 -4.78 14.18
C GLN A 203 -13.84 -6.07 13.52
N ALA A 204 -12.55 -6.38 13.62
CA ALA A 204 -12.04 -7.56 12.96
C ALA A 204 -12.50 -8.84 13.65
N ASP A 205 -12.71 -9.88 12.86
CA ASP A 205 -12.91 -11.19 13.42
C ASP A 205 -11.57 -11.72 13.97
N GLU A 206 -11.56 -12.07 15.25
CA GLU A 206 -10.39 -12.62 15.91
C GLU A 206 -10.36 -14.15 15.76
N THR A 207 -9.33 -14.67 15.09
CA THR A 207 -8.85 -16.03 15.36
C THR A 207 -7.73 -15.99 16.41
N PRO A 208 -7.37 -17.12 17.06
CA PRO A 208 -6.27 -17.16 18.03
C PRO A 208 -4.92 -16.65 17.52
N THR A 209 -4.76 -16.51 16.20
CA THR A 209 -3.49 -16.12 15.58
C THR A 209 -3.64 -15.04 14.50
N THR A 210 -4.83 -14.66 14.05
CA THR A 210 -4.92 -13.79 12.87
C THR A 210 -6.17 -12.95 12.89
N LEU A 211 -5.99 -11.69 12.51
CA LEU A 211 -7.04 -10.73 12.25
C LEU A 211 -7.55 -10.90 10.82
N TYR A 212 -8.85 -11.13 10.64
CA TYR A 212 -9.46 -11.25 9.32
C TYR A 212 -10.79 -10.50 9.23
N TYR A 213 -11.17 -10.16 8.01
CA TYR A 213 -12.46 -9.54 7.67
C TYR A 213 -13.17 -10.38 6.61
N ASP A 214 -14.33 -9.91 6.16
CA ASP A 214 -15.23 -10.60 5.22
C ASP A 214 -14.55 -11.11 3.93
N SER A 215 -13.44 -10.50 3.52
CA SER A 215 -12.65 -10.96 2.39
C SER A 215 -11.15 -10.85 2.62
N LEU A 216 -10.40 -11.65 1.86
CA LEU A 216 -8.95 -11.55 1.78
C LEU A 216 -8.52 -10.17 1.29
N GLU A 217 -9.17 -9.63 0.27
CA GLU A 217 -8.87 -8.28 -0.24
C GLU A 217 -9.00 -7.22 0.84
N THR A 218 -10.14 -7.19 1.55
CA THR A 218 -10.39 -6.23 2.64
C THR A 218 -9.38 -6.39 3.75
N THR A 219 -9.10 -7.63 4.16
CA THR A 219 -8.07 -7.93 5.16
C THR A 219 -6.71 -7.38 4.74
N SER A 220 -6.34 -7.57 3.48
CA SER A 220 -5.10 -7.10 2.93
C SER A 220 -5.01 -5.58 2.88
N ASN A 221 -6.08 -4.90 2.47
CA ASN A 221 -6.15 -3.45 2.38
C ASN A 221 -6.11 -2.82 3.77
N VAL A 222 -6.84 -3.36 4.74
CA VAL A 222 -6.84 -2.88 6.13
C VAL A 222 -5.44 -2.94 6.71
N ILE A 223 -4.80 -4.11 6.66
CA ILE A 223 -3.49 -4.28 7.27
C ILE A 223 -2.46 -3.41 6.54
N THR A 224 -2.46 -3.40 5.21
CA THR A 224 -1.55 -2.53 4.43
C THR A 224 -1.77 -1.05 4.76
N GLY A 225 -3.02 -0.62 4.86
CA GLY A 225 -3.41 0.75 5.21
C GLY A 225 -2.93 1.16 6.60
N ILE A 226 -3.14 0.31 7.62
CA ILE A 226 -2.71 0.58 8.99
C ILE A 226 -1.18 0.72 9.06
N PHE A 227 -0.43 -0.17 8.41
CA PHE A 227 1.03 -0.08 8.40
C PHE A 227 1.54 1.13 7.61
N ALA A 228 0.88 1.49 6.51
CA ALA A 228 1.19 2.71 5.75
C ALA A 228 0.94 3.97 6.58
N MET A 229 -0.17 4.01 7.32
CA MET A 229 -0.50 5.10 8.24
C MET A 229 0.50 5.20 9.40
N ALA A 230 0.83 4.09 10.05
CA ALA A 230 1.86 4.04 11.10
C ALA A 230 3.21 4.57 10.59
N THR A 231 3.62 4.16 9.38
CA THR A 231 4.84 4.67 8.74
C THR A 231 4.76 6.17 8.49
N LYS A 232 3.59 6.66 8.08
CA LYS A 232 3.36 8.08 7.75
C LYS A 232 3.33 8.98 8.99
N THR A 233 2.72 8.54 10.08
CA THR A 233 2.58 9.31 11.32
C THR A 233 3.77 9.12 12.27
N GLY A 234 4.58 8.06 12.06
CA GLY A 234 5.65 7.68 12.98
C GLY A 234 5.15 7.00 14.25
N GLU A 235 3.88 6.62 14.28
CA GLU A 235 3.27 5.90 15.39
C GLU A 235 3.44 4.38 15.24
N ALA A 236 3.29 3.64 16.34
CA ALA A 236 3.26 2.18 16.25
C ALA A 236 1.96 1.73 15.55
N PRO A 237 1.99 0.68 14.71
CA PRO A 237 0.75 0.10 14.20
C PRO A 237 -0.07 -0.45 15.37
N ALA A 238 -1.37 -0.13 15.42
CA ALA A 238 -2.27 -0.57 16.50
C ALA A 238 -2.53 -2.10 16.50
N ILE A 239 -2.01 -2.82 15.50
CA ILE A 239 -2.08 -4.28 15.42
C ILE A 239 -0.96 -4.88 16.29
N THR A 240 -1.33 -5.53 17.38
CA THR A 240 -0.40 -6.09 18.37
C THR A 240 -0.04 -7.56 18.14
N SER A 241 -0.71 -8.26 17.21
CA SER A 241 -0.42 -9.66 16.85
C SER A 241 0.26 -9.78 15.47
N VAL A 242 1.50 -10.30 15.49
CA VAL A 242 2.46 -10.29 14.36
C VAL A 242 2.05 -11.19 13.19
N SER A 243 1.28 -12.25 13.44
CA SER A 243 0.83 -13.20 12.42
C SER A 243 -0.20 -12.64 11.42
N SER A 244 -0.72 -11.42 11.67
CA SER A 244 -1.55 -10.68 10.70
C SER A 244 -0.70 -9.98 9.63
N PHE A 245 0.56 -9.61 9.94
CA PHE A 245 1.48 -8.96 9.00
C PHE A 245 1.87 -9.87 7.82
N CYS A 246 2.17 -11.14 8.12
CA CYS A 246 2.51 -12.13 7.08
C CYS A 246 1.34 -12.49 6.16
N ALA A 247 0.10 -12.38 6.64
CA ALA A 247 -1.09 -12.61 5.82
C ALA A 247 -1.27 -11.47 4.80
N ALA A 248 -1.21 -10.20 5.21
CA ALA A 248 -1.45 -9.06 4.32
C ALA A 248 -0.45 -8.95 3.16
N VAL A 249 0.82 -9.25 3.45
CA VAL A 249 1.90 -9.17 2.46
C VAL A 249 1.75 -10.26 1.38
N LEU A 250 1.24 -11.45 1.74
CA LEU A 250 0.89 -12.47 0.76
C LEU A 250 -0.44 -12.18 0.05
N ILE A 251 -1.45 -11.71 0.78
CA ILE A 251 -2.81 -11.61 0.23
C ILE A 251 -2.90 -10.60 -0.92
N THR A 252 -2.19 -9.47 -0.89
CA THR A 252 -2.16 -8.52 -2.04
C THR A 252 -1.67 -9.14 -3.36
N SER A 253 -0.99 -10.29 -3.31
CA SER A 253 -0.49 -11.02 -4.48
C SER A 253 -1.37 -12.20 -4.93
N TRP A 254 -2.44 -12.52 -4.20
CA TRP A 254 -3.29 -13.70 -4.43
C TRP A 254 -4.76 -13.41 -4.75
N VAL A 255 -5.21 -12.15 -4.77
CA VAL A 255 -6.64 -11.80 -4.91
C VAL A 255 -7.24 -12.01 -6.33
N ASN A 256 -6.47 -12.46 -7.33
CA ASN A 256 -7.04 -12.83 -8.64
C ASN A 256 -6.51 -14.17 -9.18
N PHE A 257 -6.80 -15.25 -8.45
CA PHE A 257 -6.80 -16.63 -8.95
C PHE A 257 -8.13 -17.32 -8.65
#